data_AF-A0A1F7YJY2-F1
#
_entry.id   AF-A0A1F7YJY2-F1
#
_cell.length_a   1.000
_cell.length_b   1.000
_cell.length_c   1.000
_cell.angle_alpha   90.00
_cell.angle_beta   90.00
_cell.angle_gamma   90.00
#
_symmetry.space_group_name_H-M   'P 1'
#
loop_
_entity.id
_entity.type
_entity.pdbx_description
1 polymer ?
#
loop_
_entity_poly.entity_id
_entity_poly.type
_entity_poly.pdbx_seq_one_letter_code
_entity_poly.pdbx_strand_id
1 'polypeptide(L)'
;MSLEIEQPPHLTRPDLKNPLTWAIAGPLHSDWLRHISPQLGLDTNKLLLGNVLASIIGDDENSFGYKNIYLPHRTEYAKASLYIRMDWEKNLPELPEIIRGQIERIKERLSGVSWEGRKNFNAARRIWTKEIRNFTQYQVKVYNNLQDAIQYQHEVTPLWVKYWNEFLHGHKLFGE
;
A
#
# COMPACT_ATOMS: atom_id res chain seq x y z
N MET A 1 -2.11 5.98 33.25
CA MET A 1 -2.16 4.61 32.71
C MET A 1 -1.66 4.68 31.27
N SER A 2 -0.55 4.03 30.97
CA SER A 2 -0.12 3.82 29.59
C SER A 2 -1.03 2.75 28.98
N LEU A 3 -1.60 3.00 27.81
CA LEU A 3 -2.36 2.00 27.09
C LEU A 3 -1.37 0.92 26.62
N GLU A 4 -1.52 -0.32 27.10
CA GLU A 4 -0.76 -1.46 26.59
C GLU A 4 -1.44 -1.93 25.30
N ILE A 5 -0.72 -1.86 24.18
CA ILE A 5 -1.20 -2.30 22.88
C ILE A 5 -0.68 -3.71 22.62
N GLU A 6 -1.61 -4.64 22.42
CA GLU A 6 -1.28 -6.02 22.09
C GLU A 6 -0.93 -6.13 20.61
N GLN A 7 0.24 -6.70 20.31
CA GLN A 7 0.66 -6.97 18.94
C GLN A 7 -0.07 -8.20 18.40
N PRO A 8 -0.44 -8.21 17.11
CA PRO A 8 -1.13 -9.35 16.50
C PRO A 8 -0.26 -10.62 16.54
N PRO A 9 -0.68 -11.71 17.23
CA PRO A 9 0.16 -12.88 17.49
C PRO A 9 0.47 -13.72 16.24
N HIS A 10 -0.29 -13.52 15.17
CA HIS A 10 -0.14 -14.24 13.90
C HIS A 10 0.75 -13.49 12.89
N LEU A 11 1.05 -12.22 13.13
CA LEU A 11 1.89 -11.44 12.21
C LEU A 11 3.35 -11.54 12.64
N THR A 12 4.19 -12.00 11.70
CA THR A 12 5.64 -12.01 11.90
C THR A 12 6.24 -10.74 11.30
N ARG A 13 7.17 -10.13 12.02
CA ARG A 13 7.95 -9.00 11.52
C ARG A 13 8.61 -9.38 10.18
N PRO A 14 8.49 -8.55 9.14
CA PRO A 14 9.05 -8.89 7.84
C PRO A 14 10.58 -8.78 7.87
N ASP A 15 11.27 -9.59 7.08
CA ASP A 15 12.71 -9.46 6.89
C ASP A 15 13.01 -8.24 6.02
N LEU A 16 13.38 -7.11 6.64
CA LEU A 16 13.69 -5.86 5.93
C LEU A 16 14.84 -5.99 4.90
N LYS A 17 15.62 -7.08 4.92
CA LYS A 17 16.65 -7.37 3.92
C LYS A 17 16.10 -8.05 2.66
N ASN A 18 14.91 -8.66 2.73
CA ASN A 18 14.30 -9.32 1.59
C ASN A 18 13.79 -8.26 0.59
N PRO A 19 14.15 -8.36 -0.71
CA PRO A 19 13.70 -7.43 -1.74
C PRO A 19 12.17 -7.30 -1.84
N LEU A 20 11.43 -8.38 -1.58
CA LEU A 20 9.97 -8.40 -1.67
C LEU A 20 9.27 -7.87 -0.41
N THR A 21 10.00 -7.55 0.66
CA THR A 21 9.40 -7.05 1.91
C THR A 21 8.54 -5.82 1.69
N TRP A 22 8.97 -4.91 0.83
CA TRP A 22 8.19 -3.72 0.51
C TRP A 22 6.96 -4.00 -0.35
N ALA A 23 6.92 -5.11 -1.07
CA ALA A 23 5.74 -5.55 -1.79
C ALA A 23 4.66 -6.11 -0.86
N ILE A 24 5.08 -6.80 0.22
CA ILE A 24 4.15 -7.36 1.22
C ILE A 24 3.84 -6.38 2.36
N ALA A 25 4.52 -5.23 2.42
CA ALA A 25 4.33 -4.24 3.48
C ALA A 25 2.91 -3.67 3.52
N GLY A 26 2.29 -3.44 2.36
CA GLY A 26 0.88 -2.99 2.26
C GLY A 26 -0.11 -3.98 2.90
N PRO A 27 -0.15 -5.25 2.47
CA PRO A 27 -1.00 -6.26 3.10
C PRO A 27 -0.71 -6.46 4.59
N LEU A 28 0.58 -6.59 4.95
CA LEU A 28 0.99 -6.73 6.35
C LEU A 28 0.53 -5.54 7.22
N HIS A 29 0.70 -4.32 6.73
CA HIS A 29 0.28 -3.11 7.44
C HIS A 29 -1.24 -3.05 7.59
N SER A 30 -1.99 -3.51 6.59
CA SER A 30 -3.46 -3.57 6.66
C SER A 30 -3.93 -4.57 7.70
N ASP A 31 -3.36 -5.77 7.74
CA ASP A 31 -3.68 -6.79 8.76
C ASP A 31 -3.31 -6.30 10.16
N TRP A 32 -2.18 -5.62 10.29
CA TRP A 32 -1.76 -5.00 11.54
C TRP A 32 -2.75 -3.90 11.99
N LEU A 33 -3.15 -3.00 11.08
CA LEU A 33 -4.13 -1.96 11.37
C LEU A 33 -5.48 -2.54 11.78
N ARG A 34 -5.94 -3.65 11.19
CA ARG A 34 -7.17 -4.34 11.60
C ARG A 34 -7.15 -4.78 13.06
N HIS A 35 -5.97 -5.15 13.57
CA HIS A 35 -5.81 -5.59 14.95
C HIS A 35 -5.66 -4.42 15.94
N ILE A 36 -4.94 -3.37 15.54
CA ILE A 36 -4.51 -2.30 16.45
C ILE A 36 -5.49 -1.14 16.48
N SER A 37 -6.09 -0.80 15.34
CA SER A 37 -7.01 0.34 15.26
C SER A 37 -8.20 0.26 16.23
N PRO A 38 -8.82 -0.92 16.50
CA PRO A 38 -9.89 -1.01 17.50
C PRO A 38 -9.41 -0.75 18.94
N GLN A 39 -8.19 -1.19 19.29
CA GLN A 39 -7.59 -0.95 20.61
C GLN A 39 -7.35 0.54 20.87
N LEU A 40 -7.14 1.31 19.80
CA LEU A 40 -6.97 2.76 19.82
C LEU A 40 -8.30 3.53 19.69
N GLY A 41 -9.43 2.84 19.60
CA GLY A 41 -10.75 3.47 19.41
C GLY A 41 -10.92 4.15 18.05
N LEU A 42 -10.22 3.67 17.02
CA LEU A 42 -10.25 4.24 15.67
C LEU A 42 -11.28 3.51 14.79
N ASP A 43 -11.82 4.22 13.80
CA ASP A 43 -12.62 3.64 12.72
C ASP A 43 -11.69 2.87 11.77
N THR A 44 -11.61 1.55 11.99
CA THR A 44 -10.77 0.64 11.21
C THR A 44 -11.04 0.71 9.72
N ASN A 45 -12.31 0.76 9.31
CA ASN A 45 -12.68 0.72 7.90
C ASN A 45 -12.27 2.03 7.20
N LYS A 46 -12.54 3.17 7.84
CA LYS A 46 -12.17 4.48 7.30
C LYS A 46 -10.65 4.66 7.27
N LEU A 47 -9.94 4.17 8.28
CA LEU A 47 -8.47 4.19 8.33
C LEU A 47 -7.85 3.36 7.20
N LEU A 48 -8.34 2.13 6.99
CA LEU A 48 -7.83 1.25 5.94
C LEU A 48 -8.13 1.79 4.54
N LEU A 49 -9.33 2.34 4.32
CA LEU A 49 -9.67 3.03 3.10
C LEU A 49 -8.73 4.22 2.84
N GLY A 50 -8.53 5.07 3.85
CA GLY A 50 -7.61 6.19 3.76
C GLY A 50 -6.19 5.76 3.45
N ASN A 51 -5.70 4.68 4.09
CA ASN A 51 -4.36 4.15 3.91
C ASN A 51 -4.13 3.62 2.47
N VAL A 52 -5.07 2.83 1.92
CA VAL A 52 -4.94 2.34 0.55
C VAL A 52 -5.04 3.47 -0.48
N LEU A 53 -5.98 4.41 -0.30
CA LEU A 53 -6.11 5.55 -1.20
C LEU A 53 -4.87 6.44 -1.16
N ALA A 54 -4.37 6.77 0.03
CA ALA A 54 -3.15 7.55 0.21
C ALA A 54 -1.93 6.88 -0.43
N SER A 55 -1.82 5.55 -0.32
CA SER A 55 -0.77 4.77 -0.98
C SER A 55 -0.87 4.89 -2.51
N ILE A 56 -2.05 4.68 -3.10
CA ILE A 56 -2.22 4.75 -4.56
C ILE A 56 -1.98 6.17 -5.08
N ILE A 57 -2.55 7.21 -4.46
CA ILE A 57 -2.42 8.60 -4.95
C ILE A 57 -1.05 9.20 -4.69
N GLY A 58 -0.39 8.76 -3.61
CA GLY A 58 0.94 9.17 -3.19
C GLY A 58 2.04 8.59 -4.08
N ASP A 59 1.72 7.60 -4.91
CA ASP A 59 2.63 7.13 -5.93
C ASP A 59 3.15 8.29 -6.78
N ASP A 60 4.43 8.26 -7.11
CA ASP A 60 5.03 9.13 -8.10
C ASP A 60 5.56 8.27 -9.26
N GLU A 61 6.31 8.89 -10.17
CA GLU A 61 6.99 8.13 -11.23
C GLU A 61 8.03 7.13 -10.68
N ASN A 62 8.29 7.16 -9.37
CA ASN A 62 9.20 6.30 -8.63
C ASN A 62 8.44 5.39 -7.64
N SER A 63 7.18 5.05 -7.86
CA SER A 63 6.42 4.17 -6.95
C SER A 63 5.93 2.88 -7.63
N PHE A 64 6.72 2.38 -8.58
CA PHE A 64 6.38 1.28 -9.47
C PHE A 64 7.25 0.03 -9.21
N GLY A 65 6.76 -0.88 -8.37
CA GLY A 65 7.40 -2.17 -8.06
C GLY A 65 8.66 -2.07 -7.17
N TYR A 66 9.48 -3.13 -7.17
CA TYR A 66 10.76 -3.19 -6.44
C TYR A 66 11.86 -2.38 -7.14
N LYS A 67 12.39 -1.36 -6.43
CA LYS A 67 13.51 -0.49 -6.86
C LYS A 67 13.29 0.10 -8.26
N ASN A 68 12.75 1.30 -8.28
CA ASN A 68 12.21 2.09 -9.41
C ASN A 68 13.15 2.44 -10.59
N ILE A 69 14.30 1.76 -10.68
CA ILE A 69 15.26 1.88 -11.77
C ILE A 69 15.14 0.61 -12.60
N TYR A 70 14.98 0.75 -13.93
CA TYR A 70 15.07 -0.41 -14.81
C TYR A 70 16.42 -1.08 -14.63
N LEU A 71 16.39 -2.27 -14.02
CA LEU A 71 17.52 -3.16 -13.85
C LEU A 71 17.10 -4.47 -14.51
N PRO A 72 17.70 -4.87 -15.65
CA PRO A 72 17.25 -6.03 -16.42
C PRO A 72 17.05 -7.28 -15.56
N HIS A 73 18.02 -7.57 -14.68
CA HIS A 73 18.03 -8.70 -13.76
C HIS A 73 17.05 -8.58 -12.57
N ARG A 74 16.34 -7.45 -12.42
CA ARG A 74 15.33 -7.23 -11.37
C ARG A 74 13.93 -6.99 -11.89
N THR A 75 13.75 -7.02 -13.21
CA THR A 75 12.45 -6.79 -13.86
C THR A 75 11.37 -7.74 -13.35
N GLU A 76 11.71 -9.02 -13.15
CA GLU A 76 10.79 -10.02 -12.57
C GLU A 76 10.39 -9.69 -11.13
N TYR A 77 11.33 -9.24 -10.29
CA TYR A 77 11.01 -8.79 -8.93
C TYR A 77 10.10 -7.56 -8.95
N ALA A 78 10.36 -6.60 -9.84
CA ALA A 78 9.52 -5.41 -9.96
C ALA A 78 8.09 -5.76 -10.39
N LYS A 79 7.95 -6.68 -11.34
CA LYS A 79 6.66 -7.20 -11.81
C LYS A 79 5.91 -7.94 -10.68
N ALA A 80 6.59 -8.86 -10.00
CA ALA A 80 6.03 -9.59 -8.87
C ALA A 80 5.58 -8.63 -7.75
N SER A 81 6.42 -7.65 -7.40
CA SER A 81 6.09 -6.66 -6.38
C SER A 81 4.86 -5.83 -6.73
N LEU A 82 4.73 -5.38 -7.98
CA LEU A 82 3.54 -4.66 -8.40
C LEU A 82 2.30 -5.56 -8.34
N TYR A 83 2.40 -6.81 -8.78
CA TYR A 83 1.23 -7.70 -8.77
C TYR A 83 0.76 -8.05 -7.36
N ILE A 84 1.69 -8.30 -6.43
CA ILE A 84 1.37 -8.48 -5.01
C ILE A 84 0.64 -7.24 -4.48
N ARG A 85 1.12 -6.04 -4.79
CA ARG A 85 0.47 -4.79 -4.39
C ARG A 85 -0.93 -4.66 -4.98
N MET A 86 -1.07 -4.85 -6.29
CA MET A 86 -2.37 -4.77 -6.98
C MET A 86 -3.37 -5.78 -6.44
N ASP A 87 -2.92 -6.99 -6.12
CA ASP A 87 -3.75 -8.01 -5.48
C ASP A 87 -4.18 -7.63 -4.08
N TRP A 88 -3.30 -7.04 -3.29
CA TRP A 88 -3.70 -6.50 -1.99
C TRP A 88 -4.73 -5.38 -2.12
N GLU A 89 -4.45 -4.35 -2.93
CA GLU A 89 -5.32 -3.19 -3.08
C GLU A 89 -6.73 -3.59 -3.55
N LYS A 90 -6.81 -4.42 -4.60
CA LYS A 90 -8.11 -4.86 -5.16
C LYS A 90 -8.89 -5.77 -4.21
N ASN A 91 -8.21 -6.47 -3.30
CA ASN A 91 -8.86 -7.41 -2.39
C ASN A 91 -9.24 -6.76 -1.05
N LEU A 92 -8.88 -5.49 -0.81
CA LEU A 92 -9.36 -4.77 0.38
C LEU A 92 -10.89 -4.58 0.32
N PRO A 93 -11.64 -5.06 1.33
CA PRO A 93 -13.09 -4.88 1.39
C PRO A 93 -13.54 -3.42 1.32
N GLU A 94 -12.74 -2.51 1.87
CA GLU A 94 -13.06 -1.09 1.99
C GLU A 94 -12.90 -0.33 0.68
N LEU A 95 -12.16 -0.87 -0.29
CA LEU A 95 -11.90 -0.19 -1.56
C LEU A 95 -13.17 -0.16 -2.42
N PRO A 96 -13.61 1.03 -2.90
CA PRO A 96 -14.77 1.17 -3.76
C PRO A 96 -14.66 0.34 -5.05
N GLU A 97 -15.77 -0.24 -5.48
CA GLU A 97 -15.84 -1.13 -6.64
C GLU A 97 -15.31 -0.48 -7.92
N ILE A 98 -15.55 0.82 -8.10
CA ILE A 98 -15.07 1.55 -9.26
C ILE A 98 -13.54 1.61 -9.35
N ILE A 99 -12.84 1.69 -8.21
CA ILE A 99 -11.37 1.66 -8.17
C ILE A 99 -10.87 0.21 -8.26
N ARG A 100 -11.54 -0.72 -7.58
CA ARG A 100 -11.26 -2.16 -7.66
C ARG A 100 -11.28 -2.67 -9.09
N GLY A 101 -12.37 -2.43 -9.82
CA GLY A 101 -12.51 -2.83 -11.22
C GLY A 101 -11.49 -2.17 -12.14
N GLN A 102 -11.07 -0.94 -11.84
CA GLN A 102 -9.99 -0.28 -12.57
C GLN A 102 -8.65 -0.99 -12.36
N ILE A 103 -8.31 -1.36 -11.12
CA ILE A 103 -7.08 -2.10 -10.80
C ILE A 103 -7.08 -3.45 -11.50
N GLU A 104 -8.20 -4.19 -11.45
CA GLU A 104 -8.34 -5.50 -12.09
C GLU A 104 -8.12 -5.45 -13.60
N ARG A 105 -8.83 -4.55 -14.28
CA ARG A 105 -8.69 -4.34 -15.73
C ARG A 105 -7.24 -4.02 -16.14
N ILE A 106 -6.58 -3.16 -15.37
CA ILE A 106 -5.20 -2.76 -15.66
C ILE A 106 -4.21 -3.87 -15.33
N LYS A 107 -4.47 -4.68 -14.29
CA LYS A 107 -3.65 -5.84 -13.95
C LYS A 107 -3.64 -6.85 -15.10
N GLU A 108 -4.81 -7.17 -15.64
CA GLU A 108 -4.97 -8.05 -16.80
C GLU A 108 -4.20 -7.51 -18.01
N ARG A 109 -4.34 -6.22 -18.31
CA ARG A 109 -3.59 -5.59 -19.41
C ARG A 109 -2.07 -5.64 -19.19
N LEU A 110 -1.59 -5.35 -17.98
CA LEU A 110 -0.18 -5.41 -17.64
C LEU A 110 0.38 -6.84 -17.66
N SER A 111 -0.48 -7.85 -17.45
CA SER A 111 -0.10 -9.28 -17.53
C SER A 111 0.33 -9.71 -18.93
N GLY A 112 -0.26 -9.10 -19.97
CA GLY A 112 0.10 -9.33 -21.37
C GLY A 112 1.28 -8.50 -21.89
N VAL A 113 1.83 -7.58 -21.09
CA VAL A 113 2.96 -6.73 -21.50
C VAL A 113 4.27 -7.40 -21.08
N SER A 114 5.22 -7.55 -22.01
CA SER A 114 6.61 -7.88 -21.66
C SER A 114 7.23 -6.71 -20.93
N TRP A 115 7.90 -6.95 -19.80
CA TRP A 115 8.62 -5.89 -19.08
C TRP A 115 10.10 -5.84 -19.45
N GLU A 116 10.53 -6.71 -20.37
CA GLU A 116 11.90 -6.76 -20.85
C GLU A 116 12.25 -5.47 -21.59
N GLY A 117 13.40 -4.89 -21.25
CA GLY A 117 13.86 -3.65 -21.85
C GLY A 117 13.27 -2.40 -21.19
N ARG A 118 14.10 -1.36 -21.10
CA ARG A 118 13.75 -0.07 -20.49
C ARG A 118 12.49 0.57 -21.09
N LYS A 119 12.29 0.41 -22.40
CA LYS A 119 11.12 0.96 -23.12
C LYS A 119 9.82 0.35 -22.60
N ASN A 120 9.77 -0.97 -22.47
CA ASN A 120 8.54 -1.65 -22.07
C ASN A 120 8.28 -1.48 -20.58
N PHE A 121 9.33 -1.52 -19.74
CA PHE A 121 9.23 -1.15 -18.33
C PHE A 121 8.63 0.24 -18.12
N ASN A 122 9.12 1.24 -18.87
CA ASN A 122 8.58 2.61 -18.81
C ASN A 122 7.14 2.70 -19.33
N ALA A 123 6.76 1.87 -20.30
CA ALA A 123 5.39 1.81 -20.79
C ALA A 123 4.44 1.23 -19.74
N ALA A 124 4.81 0.12 -19.09
CA ALA A 124 4.06 -0.47 -17.98
C ALA A 124 3.89 0.52 -16.82
N ARG A 125 4.96 1.21 -16.45
CA ARG A 125 4.94 2.28 -15.44
C ARG A 125 3.96 3.40 -15.80
N ARG A 126 3.99 3.84 -17.06
CA ARG A 126 3.09 4.89 -17.54
C ARG A 126 1.63 4.46 -17.47
N ILE A 127 1.31 3.20 -17.77
CA ILE A 127 -0.04 2.65 -17.64
C ILE A 127 -0.49 2.75 -16.18
N TRP A 128 0.32 2.29 -15.23
CA TRP A 128 0.02 2.40 -13.79
C TRP A 128 -0.28 3.85 -13.35
N THR A 129 0.65 4.77 -13.59
CA THR A 129 0.51 6.16 -13.14
C THR A 129 -0.68 6.85 -13.81
N LYS A 130 -0.86 6.67 -15.13
CA LYS A 130 -1.92 7.36 -15.87
C LYS A 130 -3.30 6.76 -15.63
N GLU A 131 -3.40 5.45 -15.43
CA GLU A 131 -4.68 4.76 -15.47
C GLU A 131 -5.15 4.25 -14.10
N ILE A 132 -4.28 4.09 -13.11
CA ILE A 132 -4.69 3.75 -11.73
C ILE A 132 -4.54 4.95 -10.82
N ARG A 133 -3.33 5.50 -10.70
CA ARG A 133 -3.09 6.63 -9.79
C ARG A 133 -3.94 7.85 -10.15
N ASN A 134 -3.81 8.36 -11.38
CA ASN A 134 -4.53 9.57 -11.78
C ASN A 134 -6.05 9.37 -11.77
N PHE A 135 -6.51 8.15 -12.09
CA PHE A 135 -7.92 7.78 -11.97
C PHE A 135 -8.38 7.85 -10.51
N THR A 136 -7.63 7.24 -9.60
CA THR A 136 -7.93 7.26 -8.15
C THR A 136 -7.91 8.68 -7.60
N GLN A 137 -6.95 9.51 -8.01
CA GLN A 137 -6.91 10.93 -7.68
C GLN A 137 -8.16 11.66 -8.15
N TYR A 138 -8.67 11.35 -9.35
CA TYR A 138 -9.92 11.91 -9.83
C TYR A 138 -11.11 11.44 -8.99
N GLN A 139 -11.21 10.13 -8.69
CA GLN A 139 -12.27 9.60 -7.83
C GLN A 139 -12.27 10.30 -6.46
N VAL A 140 -11.10 10.43 -5.83
CA VAL A 140 -10.95 11.14 -4.56
C VAL A 140 -11.46 12.58 -4.66
N LYS A 141 -11.11 13.32 -5.72
CA LYS A 141 -11.59 14.70 -5.91
C LYS A 141 -13.11 14.82 -6.08
N VAL A 142 -13.77 13.79 -6.60
CA VAL A 142 -15.21 13.81 -6.90
C VAL A 142 -16.05 13.34 -5.71
N TYR A 143 -15.54 12.42 -4.90
CA TYR A 143 -16.30 11.77 -3.83
C TYR A 143 -15.81 12.17 -2.43
N ASN A 144 -16.63 12.94 -1.71
CA ASN A 144 -16.29 13.47 -0.38
C ASN A 144 -15.90 12.38 0.63
N ASN A 145 -16.60 11.23 0.62
CA ASN A 145 -16.30 10.14 1.54
C ASN A 145 -14.88 9.56 1.35
N LEU A 146 -14.30 9.65 0.14
CA LEU A 146 -12.92 9.23 -0.12
C LEU A 146 -11.90 10.27 0.39
N GLN A 147 -12.22 11.56 0.25
CA GLN A 147 -11.42 12.64 0.83
C GLN A 147 -11.42 12.54 2.35
N ASP A 148 -12.60 12.34 2.94
CA ASP A 148 -12.78 12.19 4.38
C ASP A 148 -11.98 11.00 4.92
N ALA A 149 -11.88 9.89 4.17
CA ALA A 149 -11.09 8.73 4.57
C ALA A 149 -9.57 9.05 4.58
N ILE A 150 -9.07 9.75 3.56
CA ILE A 150 -7.66 10.19 3.50
C ILE A 150 -7.36 11.16 4.63
N GLN A 151 -8.23 12.16 4.83
CA GLN A 151 -8.08 13.15 5.88
C GLN A 151 -8.08 12.48 7.26
N TYR A 152 -9.02 11.56 7.49
CA TYR A 152 -9.07 10.78 8.72
C TYR A 152 -7.78 9.99 8.96
N GLN A 153 -7.27 9.27 7.94
CA GLN A 153 -6.00 8.56 8.04
C GLN A 153 -4.86 9.49 8.43
N HIS A 154 -4.78 10.68 7.83
CA HIS A 154 -3.75 11.67 8.16
C HIS A 154 -3.86 12.14 9.61
N GLU A 155 -5.06 12.48 10.07
CA GLU A 155 -5.34 12.96 11.43
C GLU A 155 -4.99 11.92 12.50
N VAL A 156 -5.28 10.64 12.25
CA VAL A 156 -5.04 9.57 13.22
C VAL A 156 -3.66 8.93 13.12
N THR A 157 -2.87 9.24 12.08
CA THR A 157 -1.51 8.68 11.89
C THR A 157 -0.62 8.81 13.14
N PRO A 158 -0.55 9.97 13.81
CA PRO A 158 0.27 10.12 15.02
C PRO A 158 -0.09 9.16 16.16
N LEU A 159 -1.33 8.63 16.18
CA LEU A 159 -1.82 7.76 17.24
C LEU A 159 -1.30 6.32 17.12
N TRP A 160 -1.04 5.85 15.89
CA TRP A 160 -0.64 4.46 15.65
C TRP A 160 0.78 4.29 15.06
N VAL A 161 1.34 5.33 14.43
CA VAL A 161 2.62 5.24 13.70
C VAL A 161 3.79 4.75 14.56
N LYS A 162 3.83 5.11 15.84
CA LYS A 162 4.88 4.65 16.76
C LYS A 162 4.85 3.13 16.97
N TYR A 163 3.65 2.56 17.12
CA TYR A 163 3.49 1.12 17.33
C TYR A 163 3.80 0.32 16.07
N TRP A 164 3.51 0.89 14.89
CA TRP A 164 3.90 0.30 13.62
C TRP A 164 5.43 0.27 13.46
N ASN A 165 6.11 1.36 13.82
CA ASN A 165 7.57 1.42 13.80
C ASN A 165 8.20 0.43 14.79
N GLU A 166 7.63 0.29 15.98
CA GLU A 166 8.04 -0.72 16.96
C GLU A 166 7.86 -2.15 16.42
N PHE A 167 6.75 -2.44 15.74
CA PHE A 167 6.54 -3.73 15.09
C PHE A 167 7.57 -3.99 13.98
N LEU A 168 7.82 -3.01 13.10
CA LEU A 168 8.75 -3.16 11.96
C LEU A 168 10.21 -3.28 12.39
N HIS A 169 10.64 -2.55 13.40
CA HIS A 169 12.05 -2.46 13.80
C HIS A 169 12.37 -3.23 15.09
N GLY A 170 11.34 -3.70 15.81
CA GLY A 170 11.45 -4.13 17.20
C GLY A 170 11.52 -2.93 18.16
N HIS A 171 11.37 -3.18 19.47
CA HIS A 171 11.42 -2.19 20.56
C HIS A 171 12.72 -1.35 20.67
N LYS A 172 13.68 -1.50 19.75
CA LYS A 172 15.03 -0.92 19.84
C LYS A 172 15.19 0.50 19.29
N LEU A 173 14.14 1.18 18.84
CA LEU A 173 14.27 2.55 18.31
C LEU A 173 13.87 3.67 19.28
N PHE A 174 13.23 3.34 20.41
CA PHE A 174 12.86 4.32 21.43
C PHE A 174 13.21 3.79 22.82
N GLY A 175 14.51 3.66 23.07
CA GLY A 175 15.06 3.39 24.39
C GLY A 175 16.48 3.95 24.43
N GLU A 176 16.62 5.02 25.22
CA GLU A 176 17.83 5.48 25.93
C GLU A 176 19.17 5.53 25.17
#